data_AF-A0A2S2DIY8-F1
#
_entry.id   AF-A0A2S2DIY8-F1
#
_cell.length_a   1.000
_cell.length_b   1.000
_cell.length_c   1.000
_cell.angle_alpha   90.00
_cell.angle_beta   90.00
_cell.angle_gamma   90.00
#
_symmetry.space_group_name_H-M   'P 1'
#
loop_
_entity.id
_entity.type
_entity.pdbx_description
1 polymer ?
#
loop_
_entity_poly.entity_id
_entity_poly.type
_entity_poly.pdbx_seq_one_letter_code
_entity_poly.pdbx_strand_id
1 'polypeptide(L)'
;MNRPSCGAGRRPLATLGLVAVLAAGLAACQSPEQRRAMHLAEDTGTCADFGARQGSREYTECMLRQQTRRDNEKLNALERQRIATQNSKDSLEMVRKIECDREAKKEREAGLRPRRCD
;
A
#
# COMPACT_ATOMS: atom_id res chain seq x y z
N MET A 1 -18.65 45.51 -44.14
CA MET A 1 -17.56 44.76 -43.46
C MET A 1 -17.71 44.96 -41.96
N ASN A 2 -18.36 44.02 -41.25
CA ASN A 2 -18.46 44.02 -39.79
C ASN A 2 -18.06 42.62 -39.30
N ARG A 3 -16.94 42.52 -38.57
CA ARG A 3 -16.59 41.33 -37.79
C ARG A 3 -17.00 41.58 -36.34
N PRO A 4 -17.87 40.77 -35.73
CA PRO A 4 -17.99 40.76 -34.28
C PRO A 4 -16.86 39.91 -33.70
N SER A 5 -16.14 40.51 -32.76
CA SER A 5 -15.16 39.88 -31.90
C SER A 5 -15.86 38.89 -30.97
N CYS A 6 -15.62 37.59 -31.14
CA CYS A 6 -15.97 36.59 -30.12
C CYS A 6 -14.75 36.35 -29.24
N GLY A 7 -14.90 36.71 -27.96
CA GLY A 7 -13.85 36.72 -26.96
C GLY A 7 -13.13 35.39 -26.80
N ALA A 8 -11.89 35.50 -26.35
CA ALA A 8 -11.04 34.40 -25.91
C ALA A 8 -11.77 33.58 -24.83
N GLY A 9 -12.48 32.53 -25.29
CA GLY A 9 -13.06 31.52 -24.44
C GLY A 9 -11.94 30.74 -23.78
N ARG A 10 -11.57 31.14 -22.55
CA ARG A 10 -10.96 30.23 -21.58
C ARG A 10 -11.97 29.11 -21.31
N ARG A 11 -11.90 28.03 -22.07
CA ARG A 11 -12.61 26.77 -21.87
C ARG A 11 -11.57 25.63 -21.92
N PRO A 12 -11.79 24.47 -21.29
CA PRO A 12 -11.80 24.28 -19.86
C PRO A 12 -10.86 23.10 -19.55
N LEU A 13 -9.58 23.21 -19.94
CA LEU A 13 -8.59 22.12 -19.78
C LEU A 13 -8.48 21.64 -18.33
N ALA A 14 -8.65 22.54 -17.37
CA ALA A 14 -8.66 22.20 -15.94
C ALA A 14 -9.83 21.26 -15.56
N THR A 15 -11.01 21.41 -16.17
CA THR A 15 -12.17 20.55 -15.87
C THR A 15 -12.05 19.17 -16.51
N LEU A 16 -11.50 19.07 -17.71
CA LEU A 16 -11.23 17.78 -18.36
C LEU A 16 -10.14 16.99 -17.61
N GLY A 17 -9.11 17.68 -17.13
CA GLY A 17 -8.07 17.06 -16.29
C GLY A 17 -8.64 16.55 -14.96
N LEU A 18 -9.49 17.33 -14.28
CA LEU A 18 -10.12 16.93 -13.02
C LEU A 18 -11.05 15.72 -13.22
N VAL A 19 -11.86 15.71 -14.29
CA VAL A 19 -12.73 14.58 -14.63
C VAL A 19 -11.91 13.34 -14.96
N ALA A 20 -10.78 13.46 -15.66
CA ALA A 20 -9.89 12.33 -15.93
C ALA A 20 -9.28 11.75 -14.65
N VAL A 21 -8.85 12.59 -13.71
CA VAL A 21 -8.32 12.15 -12.40
C VAL A 21 -9.41 11.48 -11.56
N LEU A 22 -10.62 12.04 -11.54
CA LEU A 22 -11.77 11.45 -10.83
C LEU A 22 -12.19 10.11 -11.45
N ALA A 23 -12.23 10.02 -12.79
CA ALA A 23 -12.53 8.79 -13.51
C ALA A 23 -11.47 7.70 -13.29
N ALA A 24 -10.19 8.07 -13.26
CA ALA A 24 -9.09 7.17 -12.92
C ALA A 24 -9.17 6.69 -11.46
N GLY A 25 -9.57 7.56 -10.52
CA GLY A 25 -9.79 7.20 -9.13
C GLY A 25 -10.92 6.16 -8.94
N LEU A 26 -11.99 6.25 -9.73
CA LEU A 26 -13.09 5.28 -9.70
C LEU A 26 -12.70 3.93 -10.32
N ALA A 27 -11.84 3.93 -11.34
CA ALA A 27 -11.34 2.70 -11.96
C ALA A 27 -10.40 1.88 -11.04
N ALA A 28 -9.85 2.48 -9.98
CA ALA A 28 -8.98 1.79 -9.02
C ALA A 28 -9.75 0.90 -8.02
N CYS A 29 -11.07 1.07 -7.91
CA CYS A 29 -11.93 0.27 -7.04
C CYS A 29 -12.35 -1.04 -7.74
N GLN A 30 -11.41 -1.95 -7.96
CA GLN A 30 -11.76 -3.32 -8.35
C GLN A 30 -12.37 -4.07 -7.16
N SER A 31 -13.48 -4.76 -7.42
CA SER A 31 -14.08 -5.64 -6.41
C SER A 31 -13.19 -6.85 -6.11
N PRO A 32 -13.32 -7.48 -4.94
CA PRO A 32 -12.58 -8.71 -4.61
C PRO A 32 -12.80 -9.81 -5.65
N GLU A 33 -14.02 -9.94 -6.18
CA GLU A 33 -14.35 -10.95 -7.20
C GLU A 33 -13.69 -10.64 -8.56
N GLN A 34 -13.63 -9.37 -8.96
CA GLN A 34 -12.91 -8.97 -10.18
C GLN A 34 -11.43 -9.30 -10.07
N ARG A 35 -10.80 -9.05 -8.91
CA ARG A 35 -9.41 -9.42 -8.67
C ARG A 35 -9.20 -10.93 -8.74
N ARG A 36 -10.09 -11.73 -8.13
CA ARG A 36 -10.02 -13.19 -8.22
C ARG A 36 -10.12 -13.68 -9.67
N ALA A 37 -11.05 -13.14 -10.45
CA ALA A 37 -11.20 -13.48 -11.85
C ALA A 37 -9.95 -13.15 -12.67
N MET A 38 -9.34 -11.99 -12.43
CA MET A 38 -8.08 -11.61 -13.07
C MET A 38 -6.93 -12.56 -12.69
N HIS A 39 -6.75 -12.86 -11.41
CA HIS A 39 -5.71 -13.80 -10.97
C HIS A 39 -5.93 -15.21 -11.54
N LEU A 40 -7.18 -15.66 -11.61
CA LEU A 40 -7.49 -16.94 -12.25
C LEU A 40 -7.07 -16.93 -13.72
N ALA A 41 -7.42 -15.86 -14.47
CA ALA A 41 -7.03 -15.73 -15.87
C ALA A 41 -5.50 -15.70 -16.05
N GLU A 42 -4.80 -14.93 -15.21
CA GLU A 42 -3.33 -14.84 -15.22
C GLU A 42 -2.66 -16.20 -14.94
N ASP A 43 -3.15 -16.93 -13.93
CA ASP A 43 -2.64 -18.25 -13.60
C ASP A 43 -2.93 -19.27 -14.69
N THR A 44 -4.11 -19.20 -15.31
CA THR A 44 -4.46 -20.10 -16.41
C THR A 44 -3.49 -19.95 -17.58
N GLY A 45 -3.12 -18.72 -17.93
CA GLY A 45 -2.10 -18.44 -18.93
C GLY A 45 -0.72 -18.93 -18.51
N THR A 46 -0.30 -18.58 -17.30
CA THR A 46 1.01 -18.99 -16.74
C THR A 46 1.19 -20.51 -16.72
N CYS A 47 0.18 -21.24 -16.26
CA CYS A 47 0.24 -22.69 -16.19
C CYS A 47 0.20 -23.34 -17.59
N ALA A 48 -0.54 -22.76 -18.54
CA ALA A 48 -0.50 -23.20 -19.92
C ALA A 48 0.88 -22.95 -20.56
N ASP A 49 1.50 -21.79 -20.29
CA ASP A 49 2.83 -21.43 -20.78
C ASP A 49 3.92 -22.33 -20.21
N PHE A 50 3.74 -22.83 -18.98
CA PHE A 50 4.60 -23.87 -18.38
C PHE A 50 4.34 -25.27 -18.92
N GLY A 51 3.44 -25.42 -19.89
CA GLY A 51 3.13 -26.68 -20.57
C GLY A 51 2.14 -27.56 -19.81
N ALA A 52 1.52 -27.06 -18.74
CA ALA A 52 0.49 -27.81 -18.02
C ALA A 52 -0.83 -27.74 -18.80
N ARG A 53 -1.35 -28.89 -19.22
CA ARG A 53 -2.58 -28.96 -20.04
C ARG A 53 -3.81 -28.85 -19.14
N GLN A 54 -4.74 -27.96 -19.48
CA GLN A 54 -5.98 -27.82 -18.73
C GLN A 54 -6.70 -29.16 -18.56
N GLY A 55 -7.15 -29.45 -17.33
CA GLY A 55 -7.76 -30.73 -16.95
C GLY A 55 -6.77 -31.84 -16.59
N SER A 56 -5.46 -31.62 -16.76
CA SER A 56 -4.43 -32.55 -16.29
C SER A 56 -4.10 -32.31 -14.81
N ARG A 57 -3.50 -33.32 -14.17
CA ARG A 57 -3.05 -33.22 -12.78
C ARG A 57 -1.98 -32.13 -12.62
N GLU A 58 -1.06 -32.04 -13.58
CA GLU A 58 0.02 -31.05 -13.59
C GLU A 58 -0.54 -29.62 -13.63
N TYR A 59 -1.65 -29.41 -14.34
CA TYR A 59 -2.34 -28.12 -14.38
C TYR A 59 -2.96 -27.78 -13.02
N THR A 60 -3.68 -28.71 -12.40
CA THR A 60 -4.21 -28.51 -11.05
C THR A 60 -3.11 -28.21 -10.04
N GLU A 61 -1.99 -28.94 -10.09
CA GLU A 61 -0.85 -28.69 -9.21
C GLU A 61 -0.22 -27.32 -9.45
N CYS A 62 -0.08 -26.91 -10.72
CA CYS A 62 0.41 -25.57 -11.05
C CYS A 62 -0.50 -24.48 -10.48
N MET A 63 -1.82 -24.58 -10.72
CA MET A 63 -2.80 -23.62 -10.23
C MET A 63 -2.77 -23.52 -8.69
N LEU A 64 -2.70 -24.66 -7.99
CA LEU A 64 -2.63 -24.69 -6.54
C LEU A 64 -1.35 -24.04 -6.01
N ARG A 65 -0.21 -24.26 -6.67
CA ARG A 65 1.06 -23.61 -6.32
C ARG A 65 0.96 -22.09 -6.48
N GLN A 66 0.35 -21.59 -7.56
CA GLN A 66 0.16 -20.15 -7.76
C GLN A 66 -0.74 -19.54 -6.69
N GLN A 67 -1.82 -20.22 -6.32
CA GLN A 67 -2.69 -19.80 -5.22
C GLN A 67 -1.93 -19.75 -3.89
N THR A 68 -1.21 -20.81 -3.55
CA THR A 68 -0.43 -20.90 -2.31
C THR A 68 0.65 -19.82 -2.25
N ARG A 69 1.30 -19.51 -3.37
CA ARG A 69 2.27 -18.41 -3.44
C ARG A 69 1.64 -17.08 -3.05
N ARG A 70 0.48 -16.72 -3.62
CA ARG A 70 -0.21 -15.47 -3.28
C ARG A 70 -0.68 -15.42 -1.84
N ASP A 71 -1.19 -16.53 -1.31
CA ASP A 71 -1.62 -16.59 0.08
C ASP A 71 -0.44 -16.38 1.03
N ASN A 72 0.71 -16.99 0.73
CA ASN A 72 1.95 -16.78 1.49
C ASN A 72 2.48 -15.35 1.34
N GLU A 73 2.45 -14.75 0.14
CA GLU A 73 2.84 -13.35 -0.07
C GLU A 73 1.96 -12.40 0.76
N LYS A 74 0.66 -12.65 0.84
CA LYS A 74 -0.27 -11.88 1.66
C LYS A 74 0.04 -12.01 3.15
N LEU A 75 0.30 -13.22 3.64
CA LEU A 75 0.69 -13.45 5.04
C LEU A 75 2.02 -12.76 5.37
N ASN A 76 3.01 -12.89 4.49
CA ASN A 76 4.31 -12.25 4.65
C ASN A 76 4.21 -10.72 4.65
N ALA A 77 3.33 -10.14 3.83
CA ALA A 77 3.09 -8.70 3.82
C ALA A 77 2.49 -8.22 5.15
N LEU A 78 1.53 -8.96 5.69
CA LEU A 78 0.93 -8.67 7.01
C LEU A 78 1.96 -8.78 8.14
N GLU A 79 2.81 -9.80 8.09
CA GLU A 79 3.87 -9.98 9.10
C GLU A 79 4.91 -8.85 9.02
N ARG A 80 5.34 -8.47 7.81
CA ARG A 80 6.22 -7.30 7.62
C ARG A 80 5.61 -6.01 8.16
N GLN A 81 4.31 -5.81 7.95
CA GLN A 81 3.60 -4.64 8.48
C GLN A 81 3.54 -4.67 10.01
N ARG A 82 3.32 -5.85 10.61
CA ARG A 82 3.33 -6.04 12.06
C ARG A 82 4.69 -5.69 12.65
N ILE A 83 5.77 -6.25 12.09
CA ILE A 83 7.15 -5.99 12.51
C ILE A 83 7.48 -4.51 12.37
N ALA A 84 7.15 -3.88 11.24
CA ALA A 84 7.39 -2.45 11.04
C ALA A 84 6.67 -1.58 12.08
N THR A 85 5.42 -1.95 12.41
CA THR A 85 4.63 -1.25 13.44
C THR A 85 5.24 -1.42 14.83
N GLN A 86 5.71 -2.62 15.18
CA GLN A 86 6.40 -2.89 16.44
C GLN A 86 7.69 -2.10 16.54
N ASN A 87 8.57 -2.19 15.53
CA ASN A 87 9.83 -1.43 15.49
C ASN A 87 9.60 0.08 15.64
N SER A 88 8.53 0.61 15.05
CA SER A 88 8.19 2.03 15.17
C SER A 88 7.78 2.39 16.60
N LYS A 89 6.99 1.55 17.27
CA LYS A 89 6.63 1.75 18.69
C LYS A 89 7.85 1.68 19.60
N ASP A 90 8.69 0.68 19.40
CA ASP A 90 9.90 0.47 20.19
C ASP A 90 10.88 1.63 20.02
N SER A 91 11.00 2.16 18.79
CA SER A 91 11.82 3.34 18.51
C SER A 91 11.29 4.59 19.22
N LEU A 92 9.98 4.78 19.25
CA LEU A 92 9.36 5.91 19.97
C LEU A 92 9.52 5.77 21.49
N GLU A 93 9.41 4.55 22.03
CA GLU A 93 9.65 4.30 23.44
C GLU A 93 11.12 4.57 23.81
N MET A 94 12.06 4.15 22.97
CA MET A 94 13.49 4.43 23.16
C MET A 94 13.76 5.93 23.18
N VAL A 95 13.22 6.69 22.22
CA VAL A 95 13.36 8.16 22.19
C VAL A 95 12.79 8.79 23.47
N ARG A 96 11.60 8.36 23.90
CA ARG A 96 10.99 8.84 25.15
C ARG A 96 11.87 8.59 26.36
N LYS A 97 12.49 7.41 26.46
CA LYS A 97 13.42 7.06 27.55
C LYS A 97 14.67 7.93 27.53
N ILE A 98 15.29 8.11 26.36
CA ILE A 98 16.46 8.97 26.19
C ILE A 98 16.17 10.41 26.60
N GLU A 99 15.02 10.95 26.19
CA GLU A 99 14.59 12.29 26.57
C GLU A 99 14.38 12.39 28.08
N CYS A 100 13.70 11.41 28.70
CA CYS A 100 13.48 11.38 30.14
C CYS A 100 14.80 11.33 30.92
N ASP A 101 15.74 10.47 30.51
CA ASP A 101 17.06 10.35 31.14
C ASP A 101 17.86 11.66 31.02
N ARG A 102 17.76 12.34 29.87
CA ARG A 102 18.42 13.63 29.64
C ARG A 102 17.88 14.71 30.57
N GLU A 103 16.57 14.80 30.72
CA GLU A 103 15.96 15.77 31.64
C GLU A 103 16.26 15.44 33.11
N ALA A 104 16.19 14.16 33.48
CA ALA A 104 16.57 13.71 34.83
C ALA A 104 18.04 14.04 35.15
N LYS A 105 18.95 13.96 34.17
CA LYS A 105 20.35 14.39 34.34
C LYS A 105 20.46 15.89 34.62
N LYS A 106 19.75 16.73 33.85
CA LYS A 106 19.72 18.19 34.09
C LYS A 106 19.17 18.55 35.47
N GLU A 107 18.10 17.87 35.91
CA GLU A 107 17.51 18.08 37.23
C GLU A 107 18.52 17.76 38.34
N ARG A 108 19.28 16.67 38.22
CA ARG A 108 20.37 16.33 39.16
C ARG A 108 21.47 17.39 39.19
N GLU A 109 21.91 17.88 38.03
CA GLU A 109 22.92 18.93 37.90
C GLU A 109 22.45 20.25 38.53
N ALA A 110 21.14 20.54 38.47
CA ALA A 110 20.52 21.70 39.12
C ALA A 110 20.25 21.50 40.63
N GLY A 111 20.60 20.35 41.21
CA GLY A 111 20.34 20.03 42.62
C GLY A 111 18.87 19.73 42.94
N LEU A 112 18.04 19.51 41.91
CA LEU A 112 16.63 19.14 42.04
C LEU A 112 16.49 17.61 42.12
N ARG A 113 15.37 17.15 42.71
CA ARG A 113 15.06 15.72 42.72
C ARG A 113 14.55 15.30 41.32
N PRO A 114 15.20 14.31 40.67
CA PRO A 114 14.84 13.94 39.30
C PRO A 114 13.50 13.21 39.22
N ARG A 115 12.80 13.38 38.10
CA ARG A 115 11.60 12.61 37.76
C ARG A 115 11.91 11.13 37.50
N ARG A 116 10.90 10.27 37.68
CA ARG A 116 10.97 8.84 37.36
C ARG A 116 10.62 8.59 35.90
N CYS A 117 11.42 7.74 35.27
CA CYS A 117 11.31 7.34 33.88
C CYS A 117 10.84 5.88 33.84
N ASP A 118 9.59 5.66 34.26
CA ASP A 118 8.94 4.35 34.33
C ASP A 118 8.10 4.09 33.06
#